data_AF-J9R6N4-F1
#
_entry.id   AF-J9R6N4-F1
#
_cell.length_a   1.000
_cell.length_b   1.000
_cell.length_c   1.000
_cell.angle_alpha   90.00
_cell.angle_beta   90.00
_cell.angle_gamma   90.00
#
_symmetry.space_group_name_H-M   'P 1'
#
loop_
_entity.id
_entity.type
_entity.pdbx_description
1 polymer ?
#
loop_
_entity_poly.entity_id
_entity_poly.type
_entity_poly.pdbx_seq_one_letter_code
_entity_poly.pdbx_strand_id
1 'polypeptide(L)'
;ELAKEVLKENDQQLADRHRSRSAAKFSRDGKDLIWADYGPHYVKVRKVCTLELFSPKRLEALRPIREDEVAAMVESIFNDCTNP
;
A
#
# COMPACT_ATOMS: atom_id res chain seq x y z
N GLU A 1 17.91 16.36 6.41
CA GLU A 1 17.42 17.69 5.98
C GLU A 1 16.48 17.63 4.77
N LEU A 2 16.94 17.38 3.54
CA LEU A 2 16.06 17.44 2.34
C LEU A 2 14.80 16.54 2.40
N ALA A 3 14.92 15.31 2.91
CA ALA A 3 13.75 14.42 3.02
C ALA A 3 12.66 14.99 3.93
N LYS A 4 13.04 15.72 5.00
CA LYS A 4 12.09 16.39 5.89
C LYS A 4 11.41 17.56 5.18
N GLU A 5 12.18 18.34 4.44
CA GLU A 5 11.63 19.45 3.65
C GLU A 5 10.61 18.97 2.62
N VAL A 6 10.86 17.84 1.96
CA VAL A 6 9.97 17.29 0.92
C VAL A 6 8.75 16.57 1.51
N LEU A 7 8.95 15.75 2.55
CA LEU A 7 7.91 14.84 3.04
C LEU A 7 7.13 15.36 4.26
N LYS A 8 7.53 16.50 4.82
CA LYS A 8 6.87 17.10 5.99
C LYS A 8 6.60 18.58 5.81
N GLU A 9 7.61 19.37 5.48
CA GLU A 9 7.45 20.84 5.46
C GLU A 9 6.71 21.32 4.19
N ASN A 10 6.96 20.69 3.04
CA ASN A 10 6.31 21.00 1.76
C ASN A 10 5.52 19.81 1.20
N ASP A 11 5.06 18.91 2.08
CA ASP A 11 4.48 17.62 1.70
C ASP A 11 3.26 17.77 0.79
N GLN A 12 2.38 18.73 1.06
CA GLN A 12 1.17 18.95 0.26
C GLN A 12 1.49 19.47 -1.15
N GLN A 13 2.50 20.32 -1.30
CA GLN A 13 2.88 20.90 -2.60
C GLN A 13 3.63 19.90 -3.48
N LEU A 14 4.28 18.92 -2.85
CA LEU A 14 5.11 17.90 -3.52
C LEU A 14 4.47 16.51 -3.47
N ALA A 15 3.18 16.42 -3.11
CA ALA A 15 2.47 15.16 -2.96
C ALA A 15 2.02 14.54 -4.30
N ASP A 16 1.97 15.34 -5.37
CA ASP A 16 1.56 14.87 -6.70
C ASP A 16 2.54 13.86 -7.28
N ARG A 17 2.00 12.89 -8.03
CA ARG A 17 2.75 11.71 -8.46
C ARG A 17 2.94 11.74 -9.95
N HIS A 18 4.20 11.82 -10.39
CA HIS A 18 4.52 11.64 -11.80
C HIS A 18 4.05 10.26 -12.30
N ARG A 19 3.23 10.26 -13.35
CA ARG A 19 2.71 9.05 -14.00
C ARG A 19 3.43 8.83 -15.33
N SER A 20 4.18 7.74 -15.44
CA SER A 20 4.62 7.22 -16.74
C SER A 20 3.42 6.69 -17.53
N ARG A 21 3.59 6.40 -18.83
CA ARG A 21 2.51 5.81 -19.66
C ARG A 21 1.93 4.51 -19.07
N SER A 22 2.78 3.66 -18.50
CA SER A 22 2.33 2.41 -17.86
C SER A 22 1.57 2.70 -16.56
N ALA A 23 2.09 3.59 -15.72
CA ALA A 23 1.44 3.98 -14.48
C ALA A 23 0.09 4.65 -14.72
N ALA A 24 -0.01 5.55 -15.71
CA ALA A 24 -1.26 6.18 -16.13
C ALA A 24 -2.30 5.13 -16.54
N LYS A 25 -1.93 4.16 -17.39
CA LYS A 25 -2.83 3.09 -17.81
C LYS A 25 -3.28 2.20 -16.65
N PHE A 26 -2.35 1.81 -15.77
CA PHE A 26 -2.64 0.97 -14.61
C PHE A 26 -3.56 1.68 -13.60
N SER A 27 -3.24 2.93 -13.29
CA SER A 27 -3.96 3.79 -12.33
C SER A 27 -5.27 4.38 -12.86
N ARG A 28 -5.56 4.17 -14.15
CA ARG A 28 -6.63 4.88 -14.88
C ARG A 28 -6.52 6.39 -14.72
N ASP A 29 -5.32 6.90 -15.00
CA ASP A 29 -4.92 8.30 -14.88
C ASP A 29 -5.02 8.85 -13.46
N GLY A 30 -4.53 8.10 -12.47
CA GLY A 30 -4.47 8.54 -11.07
C GLY A 30 -5.81 8.42 -10.32
N LYS A 31 -6.69 7.51 -10.73
CA LYS A 31 -7.94 7.20 -10.00
C LYS A 31 -7.76 6.18 -8.88
N ASP A 32 -6.56 5.62 -8.70
CA ASP A 32 -6.22 4.77 -7.56
C ASP A 32 -5.80 5.59 -6.32
N LEU A 33 -5.10 4.97 -5.36
CA LEU A 33 -4.55 5.63 -4.17
C LEU A 33 -3.06 6.03 -4.31
N ILE A 34 -2.27 5.24 -5.05
CA ILE A 34 -0.81 5.31 -5.11
C ILE A 34 -0.33 6.38 -6.10
N TRP A 35 -0.97 6.49 -7.26
CA TRP A 35 -0.64 7.43 -8.34
C TRP A 35 -1.64 8.58 -8.46
N ALA A 36 -2.58 8.72 -7.52
CA ALA A 36 -3.45 9.88 -7.45
C ALA A 36 -2.67 11.14 -7.07
N ASP A 37 -3.02 12.25 -7.72
CA ASP A 37 -2.59 13.58 -7.31
C ASP A 37 -3.30 13.99 -6.01
N TYR A 38 -2.67 14.89 -5.26
CA TYR A 38 -3.21 15.34 -3.99
C TYR A 38 -4.47 16.17 -4.24
N GLY A 39 -5.59 15.69 -3.71
CA GLY A 39 -6.87 16.34 -3.88
C GLY A 39 -8.01 15.57 -3.22
N PRO A 40 -9.27 15.99 -3.42
CA PRO A 40 -10.42 15.38 -2.77
C PRO A 40 -10.54 13.87 -2.97
N HIS A 41 -10.18 13.39 -4.17
CA HIS A 41 -10.15 11.96 -4.50
C HIS A 41 -9.14 11.20 -3.64
N TYR A 42 -7.86 11.61 -3.66
CA TYR A 42 -6.80 11.00 -2.86
C TYR A 42 -7.14 10.98 -1.37
N VAL A 43 -7.59 12.11 -0.81
CA VAL A 43 -7.95 12.22 0.61
C VAL A 43 -9.08 11.25 0.97
N LYS A 44 -10.10 11.11 0.11
CA LYS A 44 -11.22 10.20 0.33
C LYS A 44 -10.76 8.74 0.31
N VAL A 45 -10.03 8.32 -0.72
CA VAL A 45 -9.56 6.93 -0.86
C VAL A 45 -8.59 6.58 0.26
N ARG A 46 -7.67 7.48 0.61
CA ARG A 46 -6.74 7.28 1.73
C ARG A 46 -7.50 7.07 3.04
N LYS A 47 -8.52 7.89 3.32
CA LYS A 47 -9.35 7.74 4.52
C LYS A 47 -10.04 6.37 4.58
N VAL A 48 -10.61 5.91 3.47
CA VAL A 48 -11.23 4.58 3.38
C VAL A 48 -10.21 3.49 3.69
N CYS A 49 -9.03 3.52 3.06
CA CYS A 49 -7.99 2.53 3.32
C CYS A 49 -7.52 2.56 4.78
N THR A 50 -7.32 3.74 5.38
CA THR A 50 -6.91 3.86 6.77
C THR A 50 -7.95 3.30 7.74
N LEU A 51 -9.24 3.54 7.51
CA LEU A 51 -10.29 3.07 8.42
C LEU A 51 -10.59 1.58 8.23
N GLU A 52 -10.70 1.13 6.98
CA GLU A 52 -11.25 -0.19 6.66
C GLU A 52 -10.18 -1.27 6.47
N LEU A 53 -8.96 -0.90 6.05
CA LEU A 53 -7.89 -1.87 5.75
C LEU A 53 -6.77 -1.81 6.80
N PHE A 54 -6.35 -0.61 7.17
CA PHE A 54 -5.14 -0.39 7.98
C PHE A 54 -5.44 0.10 9.40
N SER A 55 -6.69 -0.01 9.87
CA SER A 55 -6.99 0.28 11.26
C SER A 55 -6.43 -0.82 12.17
N PRO A 56 -6.00 -0.50 13.41
CA PRO A 56 -5.50 -1.51 14.35
C PRO A 56 -6.47 -2.68 14.52
N LYS A 57 -7.77 -2.38 14.65
CA LYS A 57 -8.83 -3.39 14.74
C LYS A 57 -8.86 -4.32 13.53
N ARG A 58 -8.71 -3.79 12.31
CA ARG A 58 -8.68 -4.61 11.09
C ARG A 58 -7.43 -5.47 11.01
N LEU A 59 -6.27 -4.88 11.35
CA LEU A 59 -4.99 -5.61 11.35
C LEU A 59 -5.00 -6.79 12.33
N GLU A 60 -5.61 -6.63 13.50
CA GLU A 60 -5.81 -7.70 14.46
C GLU A 60 -6.79 -8.77 13.94
N ALA A 61 -7.91 -8.35 13.35
CA ALA A 61 -8.87 -9.29 12.77
C ALA A 61 -8.28 -10.13 11.61
N LEU A 62 -7.33 -9.57 10.86
CA LEU A 62 -6.63 -10.26 9.76
C LEU A 62 -5.36 -11.00 10.21
N ARG A 63 -5.00 -10.95 11.50
CA ARG A 63 -3.80 -11.62 12.02
C ARG A 63 -3.83 -13.14 11.78
N PRO A 64 -4.90 -13.88 12.11
CA PRO A 64 -4.89 -15.34 11.95
C PRO A 64 -4.64 -15.78 10.51
N ILE A 65 -5.26 -15.08 9.54
CA ILE A 65 -5.05 -15.36 8.11
C ILE A 65 -3.57 -15.22 7.74
N ARG A 66 -2.89 -14.16 8.21
CA ARG A 66 -1.47 -13.97 7.92
C ARG A 66 -0.59 -15.05 8.58
N GLU A 67 -0.96 -15.50 9.76
CA GLU A 67 -0.25 -16.59 10.46
C GLU A 67 -0.40 -17.92 9.71
N ASP A 68 -1.61 -18.23 9.23
CA ASP A 68 -1.90 -19.42 8.43
C ASP A 68 -1.13 -19.42 7.10
N GLU A 69 -1.13 -18.30 6.36
CA GLU A 69 -0.40 -18.17 5.09
C GLU A 69 1.12 -18.30 5.27
N VAL A 70 1.67 -17.78 6.37
CA VAL A 70 3.10 -17.93 6.70
C VAL A 70 3.43 -19.38 7.05
N ALA A 71 2.59 -20.05 7.83
CA ALA A 71 2.78 -21.46 8.16
C ALA A 71 2.76 -22.33 6.90
N ALA A 72 1.79 -22.11 6.02
CA ALA A 72 1.69 -22.83 4.74
C ALA A 72 2.91 -22.59 3.84
N MET A 73 3.41 -21.35 3.77
CA MET A 73 4.63 -21.03 3.02
C MET A 73 5.85 -21.78 3.58
N VAL A 74 6.02 -21.81 4.91
CA VAL A 74 7.14 -22.53 5.55
C VAL A 74 7.05 -24.03 5.29
N GLU A 75 5.86 -24.61 5.39
CA GLU A 75 5.63 -26.03 5.08
C GLU A 75 5.96 -26.35 3.62
N SER A 76 5.53 -25.50 2.68
CA SER A 76 5.84 -25.65 1.25
C SER A 76 7.35 -25.65 1.03
N ILE A 77 8.08 -24.69 1.58
CA ILE A 77 9.54 -24.60 1.45
C ILE A 77 10.22 -25.84 2.05
N PHE A 78 9.75 -26.29 3.22
CA PHE A 78 10.29 -27.48 3.86
C PHE A 78 10.12 -28.75 3.00
N ASN A 79 8.93 -28.92 2.42
CA ASN A 79 8.63 -30.05 1.55
C ASN A 79 9.48 -30.03 0.27
N ASP A 80 9.62 -28.87 -0.37
CA ASP A 80 10.46 -28.70 -1.57
C ASP A 80 11.95 -28.99 -1.27
N CYS A 81 12.42 -28.65 -0.07
CA CYS A 81 13.79 -28.92 0.35
C CYS A 81 14.04 -30.39 0.76
N THR A 82 13.01 -31.12 1.18
CA THR A 82 13.16 -32.48 1.72
C THR A 82 12.78 -33.58 0.73
N ASN A 83 11.98 -33.26 -0.28
CA ASN A 83 11.63 -34.14 -1.40
C ASN A 83 11.96 -33.44 -2.74
N PRO A 84 13.24 -33.46 -3.18
CA PRO A 84 13.65 -32.83 -4.43
C PRO A 84 13.06 -33.48 -5.69
#